data_AF-A0A0M8VQG7-F1
#
_entry.id   AF-A0A0M8VQG7-F1
#
_cell.length_a   1.000
_cell.length_b   1.000
_cell.length_c   1.000
_cell.angle_alpha   90.00
_cell.angle_beta   90.00
_cell.angle_gamma   90.00
#
_symmetry.space_group_name_H-M   'P 1'
#
loop_
_entity.id
_entity.type
_entity.pdbx_description
1 polymer ?
#
loop_
_entity_poly.entity_id
_entity_poly.type
_entity_poly.pdbx_seq_one_letter_code
_entity_poly.pdbx_strand_id
1 'polypeptide(L)'
;MHVRCWDRLPEESYRQVLELLAELSPVVQALPPTAALVELKGALRYHGADGRRLAEVLRVRMLSRLGVDVRVGIGPSITVAATASARIDHPGGILAVQPGQAVEWLASLPVEALHGIGPRQAEILRDYGIHRVGLLAAV
;
A
#
# COMPACT_ATOMS: atom_id res chain seq x y z
N MET A 1 4.43 -4.20 -3.32
CA MET A 1 3.14 -4.25 -2.60
C MET A 1 3.30 -3.56 -1.25
N HIS A 2 2.30 -2.84 -0.79
CA HIS A 2 2.26 -2.21 0.52
C HIS A 2 1.06 -2.78 1.29
N VAL A 3 1.30 -3.36 2.45
CA VAL A 3 0.29 -3.96 3.31
C VAL A 3 0.13 -3.07 4.53
N ARG A 4 -1.08 -2.58 4.78
CA ARG A 4 -1.41 -1.68 5.88
C ARG A 4 -2.42 -2.33 6.81
N CYS A 5 -2.01 -2.52 8.06
CA CYS A 5 -2.82 -2.96 9.17
C CYS A 5 -3.69 -1.81 9.71
N TRP A 6 -4.56 -2.16 10.67
CA TRP A 6 -5.32 -1.18 11.42
C TRP A 6 -4.43 -0.40 12.40
N ASP A 7 -4.76 0.86 12.67
CA ASP A 7 -3.86 1.79 13.36
C ASP A 7 -3.59 1.45 14.84
N ARG A 8 -4.35 0.51 15.42
CA ARG A 8 -4.23 0.04 16.82
C ARG A 8 -3.89 -1.45 16.92
N LEU A 9 -3.28 -2.03 15.89
CA LEU A 9 -2.88 -3.43 15.94
C LEU A 9 -1.82 -3.64 17.04
N PRO A 10 -2.01 -4.60 17.97
CA PRO A 10 -0.99 -4.93 18.97
C PRO A 10 0.34 -5.35 18.33
N GLU A 11 1.46 -5.06 18.98
CA GLU A 11 2.79 -5.39 18.46
C GLU A 11 2.96 -6.90 18.16
N GLU A 12 2.42 -7.75 19.03
CA GLU A 12 2.40 -9.21 18.82
C GLU A 12 1.70 -9.58 17.52
N SER A 13 0.51 -9.05 17.28
CA SER A 13 -0.25 -9.31 16.06
C SER A 13 0.46 -8.72 14.83
N TYR A 14 1.13 -7.58 14.96
CA TYR A 14 1.94 -7.02 13.88
C TYR A 14 3.13 -7.93 13.52
N ARG A 15 3.78 -8.55 14.52
CA ARG A 15 4.85 -9.53 14.28
C ARG A 15 4.32 -10.76 13.54
N GLN A 16 3.16 -11.29 13.94
CA GLN A 16 2.51 -12.39 13.25
C GLN A 16 2.11 -12.05 11.80
N VAL A 17 1.71 -10.80 11.54
CA VAL A 17 1.48 -10.32 10.17
C VAL A 17 2.80 -10.37 9.38
N LEU A 18 3.92 -9.89 9.94
CA LEU A 18 5.22 -9.94 9.26
C LEU A 18 5.65 -11.38 8.94
N GLU A 19 5.40 -12.33 9.83
CA GLU A 19 5.68 -13.76 9.60
C GLU A 19 4.88 -14.30 8.40
N LEU A 20 3.58 -14.02 8.33
CA LEU A 20 2.75 -14.42 7.18
C LEU A 20 3.17 -13.73 5.87
N LEU A 21 3.70 -12.51 5.93
CA LEU A 21 4.26 -11.83 4.75
C LEU A 21 5.56 -12.51 4.29
N ALA A 22 6.39 -12.97 5.23
CA ALA A 22 7.63 -13.68 4.93
C ALA A 22 7.38 -15.06 4.28
N GLU A 23 6.25 -15.70 4.58
CA GLU A 23 5.80 -16.91 3.85
C GLU A 23 5.47 -16.63 2.37
N LEU A 24 5.08 -15.39 2.04
CA LEU A 24 4.69 -14.99 0.69
C LEU A 24 5.88 -14.56 -0.17
N SER A 25 6.84 -13.83 0.41
CA SER A 25 8.00 -13.32 -0.31
C SER A 25 9.22 -13.24 0.62
N PRO A 26 10.42 -13.57 0.13
CA PRO A 26 11.65 -13.44 0.92
C PRO A 26 12.06 -11.99 1.18
N VAL A 27 11.51 -11.01 0.44
CA VAL A 27 11.86 -9.60 0.57
C VAL A 27 10.68 -8.83 1.16
N VAL A 28 10.72 -8.69 2.49
CA VAL A 28 9.76 -7.95 3.30
C VAL A 28 10.50 -6.88 4.09
N GLN A 29 10.00 -5.64 4.06
CA GLN A 29 10.47 -4.55 4.90
C GLN A 29 9.36 -4.12 5.85
N ALA A 30 9.60 -4.26 7.15
CA ALA A 30 8.69 -3.75 8.17
C ALA A 30 8.68 -2.21 8.16
N LEU A 31 7.49 -1.62 8.27
CA LEU A 31 7.24 -0.20 8.49
C LEU A 31 6.34 -0.04 9.73
N PRO A 32 6.90 -0.19 10.94
CA PRO A 32 6.12 -0.12 12.16
C PRO A 32 5.43 1.25 12.33
N PRO A 33 4.28 1.31 13.03
CA PRO A 33 3.61 0.19 13.69
C PRO A 33 2.61 -0.56 12.80
N THR A 34 2.32 -0.06 11.60
CA THR A 34 1.07 -0.43 10.91
C THR A 34 1.26 -0.89 9.49
N ALA A 35 2.47 -0.92 8.93
CA ALA A 35 2.65 -1.23 7.53
C ALA A 35 3.84 -2.14 7.25
N ALA A 36 3.87 -2.74 6.08
CA ALA A 36 5.02 -3.46 5.55
C ALA A 36 5.06 -3.36 4.03
N LEU A 37 6.26 -3.36 3.47
CA LEU A 37 6.50 -3.48 2.03
C LEU A 37 6.88 -4.90 1.70
N VAL A 38 6.36 -5.38 0.57
CA VAL A 38 6.64 -6.72 0.05
C VAL A 38 6.99 -6.61 -1.44
N GLU A 39 8.14 -7.15 -1.80
CA GLU A 39 8.54 -7.35 -3.20
C GLU A 39 7.76 -8.52 -3.79
N LEU A 40 7.17 -8.35 -4.97
CA LEU A 40 6.30 -9.38 -5.57
C LEU A 40 6.92 -10.09 -6.78
N LYS A 41 7.94 -9.55 -7.45
CA LYS A 41 8.50 -10.09 -8.70
C LYS A 41 8.90 -11.57 -8.58
N GLY A 42 9.51 -11.96 -7.47
CA GLY A 42 9.82 -13.37 -7.19
C GLY A 42 8.57 -14.20 -6.91
N ALA A 43 7.71 -13.71 -6.01
CA ALA A 43 6.49 -14.38 -5.56
C ALA A 43 5.49 -14.63 -6.69
N LEU A 44 5.30 -13.68 -7.60
CA LEU A 44 4.39 -13.79 -8.75
C LEU A 44 4.76 -14.98 -9.64
N ARG A 45 6.06 -15.15 -9.90
CA ARG A 45 6.57 -16.28 -10.70
C ARG A 45 6.42 -17.60 -9.98
N TYR A 46 6.76 -17.63 -8.69
CA TYR A 46 6.68 -18.84 -7.86
C TYR A 46 5.26 -19.36 -7.71
N HIS A 47 4.30 -18.45 -7.49
CA HIS A 47 2.89 -18.82 -7.28
C HIS A 47 2.08 -18.90 -8.58
N GLY A 48 2.62 -18.46 -9.73
CA GLY A 48 1.89 -18.45 -11.00
C GLY A 48 0.61 -17.59 -10.96
N ALA A 49 0.62 -16.52 -10.18
CA ALA A 49 -0.56 -15.68 -9.92
C ALA A 49 -0.21 -14.20 -10.08
N ASP A 50 -1.21 -13.36 -10.39
CA ASP A 50 -1.04 -11.92 -10.39
C ASP A 50 -1.00 -11.35 -8.96
N GLY A 51 -0.57 -10.09 -8.84
CA GLY A 51 -0.41 -9.46 -7.52
C GLY A 51 -1.72 -9.33 -6.76
N ARG A 52 -2.84 -9.10 -7.47
CA ARG A 52 -4.16 -8.96 -6.83
C ARG A 52 -4.59 -10.28 -6.24
N ARG A 53 -4.40 -11.38 -6.96
CA ARG A 53 -4.72 -12.73 -6.48
C ARG A 53 -3.87 -13.12 -5.27
N LEU A 54 -2.58 -12.80 -5.28
CA LEU A 54 -1.73 -13.00 -4.10
C LEU A 54 -2.21 -12.19 -2.89
N ALA A 55 -2.61 -10.93 -3.11
CA ALA A 55 -3.15 -10.10 -2.04
C ALA A 55 -4.49 -10.64 -1.50
N GLU A 56 -5.35 -11.22 -2.35
CA GLU A 56 -6.59 -11.88 -1.91
C GLU A 56 -6.28 -13.08 -1.01
N VAL A 57 -5.36 -13.95 -1.45
CA VAL A 57 -4.93 -15.12 -0.66
C VAL A 57 -4.33 -14.68 0.67
N LEU A 58 -3.47 -13.66 0.65
CA LEU A 58 -2.87 -13.09 1.84
C LEU A 58 -3.94 -12.59 2.82
N ARG A 59 -4.91 -11.80 2.35
CA ARG A 59 -5.99 -11.28 3.19
C ARG A 59 -6.83 -12.40 3.82
N VAL A 60 -7.18 -13.42 3.04
CA VAL A 60 -7.91 -14.58 3.56
C VAL A 60 -7.11 -15.30 4.65
N ARG A 61 -5.79 -15.45 4.48
CA ARG A 61 -4.91 -16.05 5.50
C ARG A 61 -4.78 -15.19 6.76
N MET A 62 -4.66 -13.87 6.60
CA MET A 62 -4.60 -12.92 7.73
C MET A 62 -5.89 -12.97 8.55
N LEU A 63 -7.04 -12.96 7.87
CA LEU A 63 -8.35 -13.07 8.51
C LEU A 63 -8.53 -14.41 9.22
N SER A 64 -8.19 -15.52 8.56
CA SER A 64 -8.43 -16.86 9.13
C SER A 64 -7.48 -17.24 10.25
N ARG A 65 -6.21 -16.83 10.18
CA ARG A 65 -5.18 -17.19 11.17
C ARG A 65 -5.08 -16.19 12.31
N LEU A 66 -5.23 -14.89 12.02
CA LEU A 66 -4.95 -13.83 12.99
C LEU A 66 -6.20 -13.01 13.35
N GLY A 67 -7.32 -13.18 12.65
CA GLY A 67 -8.50 -12.32 12.81
C GLY A 67 -8.25 -10.87 12.36
N VAL A 68 -7.22 -10.63 11.56
CA VAL A 68 -6.81 -9.31 11.11
C VAL A 68 -7.13 -9.15 9.64
N ASP A 69 -7.89 -8.11 9.29
CA ASP A 69 -7.99 -7.67 7.89
C ASP A 69 -6.95 -6.58 7.61
N VAL A 70 -6.51 -6.51 6.36
CA VAL A 70 -5.49 -5.57 5.91
C VAL A 70 -5.91 -4.87 4.63
N ARG A 71 -5.43 -3.64 4.48
CA ARG A 71 -5.53 -2.84 3.27
C ARG A 71 -4.28 -3.05 2.44
N VAL A 72 -4.43 -3.55 1.22
CA VAL A 72 -3.30 -3.90 0.36
C VAL A 72 -3.28 -3.00 -0.87
N GLY A 73 -2.18 -2.27 -1.03
CA GLY A 73 -1.91 -1.48 -2.22
C GLY A 73 -0.86 -2.16 -3.10
N ILE A 74 -1.14 -2.22 -4.40
CA ILE A 74 -0.22 -2.79 -5.39
C ILE A 74 0.03 -1.73 -6.46
N GLY A 75 1.30 -1.57 -6.82
CA GLY A 75 1.71 -0.60 -7.83
C GLY A 75 3.15 -0.86 -8.32
N PRO A 76 3.56 -0.18 -9.40
CA PRO A 76 4.90 -0.30 -9.98
C PRO A 76 6.01 0.29 -9.10
N SER A 77 5.66 1.10 -8.10
CA SER A 77 6.59 1.71 -7.15
C SER A 77 6.01 1.69 -5.74
N ILE A 78 6.88 1.91 -4.74
CA ILE A 78 6.49 2.03 -3.34
C ILE A 78 5.48 3.17 -3.16
N THR A 79 5.73 4.33 -3.77
CA THR A 79 4.82 5.50 -3.68
C THR A 79 3.43 5.16 -4.19
N VAL A 80 3.31 4.50 -5.35
CA VAL A 80 1.99 4.12 -5.90
C VAL A 80 1.32 3.08 -4.99
N ALA A 81 2.04 2.06 -4.55
CA ALA A 81 1.50 1.01 -3.69
C ALA A 81 1.04 1.57 -2.32
N ALA A 82 1.86 2.41 -1.68
CA ALA A 82 1.54 3.01 -0.39
C ALA A 82 0.33 3.95 -0.52
N THR A 83 0.32 4.81 -1.55
CA THR A 83 -0.83 5.68 -1.86
C THR A 83 -2.09 4.84 -2.08
N ALA A 84 -2.02 3.76 -2.87
CA ALA A 84 -3.16 2.90 -3.15
C ALA A 84 -3.73 2.24 -1.89
N SER A 85 -2.88 1.75 -0.99
CA SER A 85 -3.34 1.16 0.28
C SER A 85 -4.03 2.17 1.21
N ALA A 86 -3.60 3.43 1.18
CA ALA A 86 -4.15 4.50 2.01
C ALA A 86 -5.53 4.98 1.52
N ARG A 87 -5.85 4.76 0.24
CA ARG A 87 -7.13 5.09 -0.39
C ARG A 87 -8.24 4.07 -0.12
N ILE A 88 -7.94 3.01 0.64
CA ILE A 88 -8.94 2.00 1.02
C ILE A 88 -9.57 2.45 2.34
N ASP A 89 -10.83 2.89 2.25
CA ASP A 89 -11.58 3.49 3.36
C ASP A 89 -12.26 2.45 4.28
N HIS A 90 -12.19 1.17 3.91
CA HIS A 90 -12.68 0.05 4.71
C HIS A 90 -11.55 -0.62 5.51
N PRO A 91 -11.86 -1.35 6.60
CA PRO A 91 -10.86 -2.07 7.39
C PRO A 91 -9.99 -3.05 6.60
N GLY A 92 -10.48 -3.52 5.46
CA GLY A 92 -9.69 -4.31 4.52
C GLY A 92 -10.12 -4.12 3.07
N GLY A 93 -9.20 -4.42 2.17
CA GLY A 93 -9.43 -4.27 0.73
C GLY A 93 -8.13 -4.36 -0.05
N ILE A 94 -8.26 -4.35 -1.37
CA ILE A 94 -7.13 -4.40 -2.30
C ILE A 94 -7.35 -3.33 -3.36
N LEU A 95 -6.34 -2.49 -3.57
CA LEU A 95 -6.30 -1.55 -4.69
C LEU A 95 -5.01 -1.79 -5.47
N ALA A 96 -5.17 -2.23 -6.72
CA ALA A 96 -4.08 -2.52 -7.62
C ALA A 96 -4.05 -1.50 -8.76
N VAL A 97 -2.93 -0.81 -8.90
CA VAL A 97 -2.68 0.18 -9.95
C VAL A 97 -1.68 -0.41 -10.94
N GLN A 98 -2.10 -0.55 -12.21
CA GLN A 98 -1.25 -1.13 -13.24
C GLN A 98 -0.14 -0.14 -13.65
N PRO A 99 1.04 -0.63 -14.08
CA PRO A 99 2.16 0.24 -14.49
C PRO A 99 1.77 1.31 -15.52
N GLY A 100 0.98 0.95 -16.53
CA GLY A 100 0.53 1.87 -17.58
C GLY A 100 -0.53 2.89 -17.13
N GLN A 101 -1.12 2.73 -15.95
CA GLN A 101 -2.17 3.61 -15.41
C GLN A 101 -1.69 4.48 -14.26
N ALA A 102 -0.48 4.23 -13.74
CA ALA A 102 -0.01 4.85 -12.50
C ALA A 102 0.10 6.37 -12.59
N VAL A 103 0.56 6.89 -13.73
CA VAL A 103 0.74 8.34 -13.95
C VAL A 103 -0.61 9.06 -13.92
N GLU A 104 -1.56 8.60 -14.75
CA GLU A 104 -2.90 9.20 -14.85
C GLU A 104 -3.66 9.07 -13.53
N TRP A 105 -3.59 7.89 -12.90
CA TRP A 105 -4.21 7.65 -11.61
C TRP A 105 -3.69 8.62 -10.55
N LEU A 106 -2.36 8.72 -10.38
CA LEU A 106 -1.75 9.65 -9.44
C LEU A 106 -2.13 11.09 -9.76
N ALA A 107 -2.03 11.52 -11.03
CA ALA A 107 -2.27 12.90 -11.43
C ALA A 107 -3.65 13.42 -11.02
N SER A 108 -4.66 12.54 -11.01
CA SER A 108 -6.02 12.85 -10.60
C SER A 108 -6.19 13.08 -9.08
N LEU A 109 -5.26 12.60 -8.25
CA LEU A 109 -5.38 12.65 -6.80
C LEU A 109 -5.04 14.03 -6.22
N PRO A 110 -5.67 14.40 -5.10
CA PRO A 110 -5.25 15.58 -4.35
C PRO A 110 -3.82 15.37 -3.81
N VAL A 111 -3.07 16.46 -3.64
CA VAL A 111 -1.62 16.38 -3.34
C VAL A 111 -1.34 15.71 -1.99
N GLU A 112 -2.23 15.88 -1.01
CA GLU A 112 -2.18 15.25 0.31
C GLU A 112 -2.39 13.73 0.28
N ALA A 113 -2.93 13.17 -0.81
CA ALA A 113 -3.06 11.73 -0.96
C ALA A 113 -1.72 11.05 -1.30
N LEU A 114 -0.75 11.80 -1.84
CA LEU A 114 0.52 11.24 -2.28
C LEU A 114 1.34 10.78 -1.07
N HIS A 115 1.76 9.51 -1.07
CA HIS A 115 2.66 9.00 -0.05
C HIS A 115 3.95 9.83 0.02
N GLY A 116 4.30 10.30 1.23
CA GLY A 116 5.45 11.17 1.47
C GLY A 116 5.10 12.65 1.63
N ILE A 117 3.87 13.06 1.33
CA ILE A 117 3.37 14.42 1.58
C ILE A 117 2.61 14.44 2.91
N GLY A 118 3.21 15.09 3.91
CA GLY A 118 2.55 15.34 5.20
C GLY A 118 1.57 16.51 5.16
N PRO A 119 0.72 16.68 6.19
CA PRO A 119 -0.31 17.72 6.21
C PRO A 119 0.25 19.14 6.06
N ARG A 120 1.40 19.43 6.70
CA ARG A 120 2.07 20.72 6.57
C ARG A 120 2.62 20.97 5.16
N GLN A 121 3.17 19.95 4.51
CA GLN A 121 3.65 20.07 3.13
C GLN A 121 2.48 20.27 2.17
N ALA A 122 1.37 19.55 2.38
CA ALA A 122 0.16 19.73 1.58
C ALA A 122 -0.44 21.14 1.75
N GLU A 123 -0.41 21.70 2.95
CA GLU A 123 -0.82 23.10 3.20
C GLU A 123 0.04 24.08 2.41
N ILE A 124 1.37 23.99 2.51
CA ILE A 124 2.29 24.84 1.75
C ILE A 124 2.03 24.70 0.24
N LEU A 125 1.90 23.48 -0.27
CA LEU A 125 1.63 23.25 -1.70
C LEU A 125 0.31 23.88 -2.14
N ARG A 126 -0.74 23.80 -1.32
CA ARG A 126 -2.02 24.45 -1.59
C ARG A 126 -1.91 25.98 -1.60
N ASP A 127 -1.09 26.58 -0.72
CA ASP A 127 -0.83 28.02 -0.72
C ASP A 127 -0.16 28.50 -2.02
N TYR A 128 0.65 27.64 -2.65
CA TYR A 128 1.22 27.86 -3.98
C TYR A 128 0.26 27.46 -5.14
N GLY A 129 -1.00 27.12 -4.84
CA GLY A 129 -1.99 26.70 -5.84
C GLY A 129 -1.87 25.23 -6.30
N ILE A 130 -0.90 24.49 -5.77
CA ILE A 130 -0.61 23.09 -6.11
C ILE A 130 -1.47 22.18 -5.23
N HIS A 131 -2.67 21.85 -5.72
CA HIS A 131 -3.66 21.06 -4.97
C HIS A 131 -3.84 19.62 -5.51
N ARG A 132 -3.17 19.27 -6.62
CA ARG A 132 -3.19 17.92 -7.22
C ARG A 132 -1.79 17.43 -7.53
N VAL A 133 -1.61 16.12 -7.53
CA VAL A 133 -0.33 15.50 -7.88
C VAL A 133 0.08 15.82 -9.32
N GLY A 134 -0.89 15.91 -10.25
CA GLY A 134 -0.60 16.31 -11.63
C GLY A 134 -0.02 17.73 -11.75
N LEU A 135 -0.46 18.65 -10.89
CA LEU A 135 0.10 20.01 -10.81
C LEU A 135 1.50 20.00 -10.21
N LEU A 136 1.72 19.18 -9.18
CA LEU A 136 3.04 19.01 -8.56
C LEU A 136 4.06 18.42 -9.55
N ALA A 137 3.64 17.55 -10.46
CA ALA A 137 4.53 16.96 -11.45
C ALA A 137 4.92 17.92 -12.59
N ALA A 138 4.25 19.06 -12.72
CA ALA A 138 4.44 20.03 -13.79
C ALA A 138 5.34 21.22 -13.40
N VAL A 139 5.83 21.25 -12.15
CA VAL A 139 6.70 22.31 -11.60
C VAL A 139 8.15 21.88 -11.47
#